data_AF-A0A7W1XAY0-F1
#
_entry.id   AF-A0A7W1XAY0-F1
#
_cell.length_a   1.000
_cell.length_b   1.000
_cell.length_c   1.000
_cell.angle_alpha   90.00
_cell.angle_beta   90.00
_cell.angle_gamma   90.00
#
_symmetry.space_group_name_H-M   'P 1'
#
loop_
_entity.id
_entity.type
_entity.pdbx_description
1 polymer ?
#
loop_
_entity_poly.entity_id
_entity_poly.type
_entity_poly.pdbx_seq_one_letter_code
_entity_poly.pdbx_strand_id
1 'polypeptide(L)'
;MLHPSNQHDELLHRLKQHPRFHQILYNKAFVNKEIQVTEWTCCRHFDDQLDKETLIRQISRQKARSGRIPGQLPKDLQIVLDFHAFRRWNERISPCTDIHLLRSRMIQLLHLGRVQLSPKGWGLIDQDILFGYKISDRSLIIQTFIGRISLIPALANYKAVLRFNASQNDRLNLYIPANLLKRQHLPLLPREVVKFAGTRNQYQLEEYRYRRKDSSLGSIFALTVNQGTQVSLILIDPLQPPKQKLYRSVLYLLLLKGYQDFVLEHILIYKAAKLQKLLAKQDAPSSLLKRII
;
A
#
# COMPACT_ATOMS: atom_id res chain seq x y z
N MET A 1 -14.37 -34.26 -23.12
CA MET A 1 -14.38 -32.80 -22.91
C MET A 1 -13.14 -32.45 -22.11
N LEU A 2 -12.16 -31.78 -22.71
CA LEU A 2 -10.92 -31.39 -22.02
C LEU A 2 -11.26 -30.32 -20.98
N HIS A 3 -10.78 -30.51 -19.75
CA HIS A 3 -10.94 -29.51 -18.71
C HIS A 3 -10.35 -28.17 -19.17
N PRO A 4 -11.08 -27.04 -19.05
CA PRO A 4 -10.61 -25.73 -19.50
C PRO A 4 -9.31 -25.25 -18.82
N SER A 5 -8.83 -25.92 -17.77
CA SER A 5 -7.53 -25.66 -17.15
C SER A 5 -6.35 -25.99 -18.09
N ASN A 6 -6.40 -27.11 -18.82
CA ASN A 6 -5.24 -27.59 -19.57
C ASN A 6 -4.90 -26.69 -20.78
N GLN A 7 -5.91 -26.11 -21.44
CA GLN A 7 -5.69 -25.20 -22.56
C GLN A 7 -5.06 -23.86 -22.12
N HIS A 8 -5.38 -23.41 -20.90
CA HIS A 8 -4.82 -22.18 -20.36
C HIS A 8 -3.33 -22.35 -20.06
N ASP A 9 -2.96 -23.44 -19.37
CA ASP A 9 -1.58 -23.73 -18.98
C ASP A 9 -0.69 -23.99 -20.20
N GLU A 10 -1.20 -24.71 -21.20
CA GLU A 10 -0.49 -24.94 -22.46
C GLU A 10 -0.23 -23.63 -23.21
N LEU A 11 -1.24 -22.75 -23.30
CA LEU A 11 -1.09 -21.46 -23.97
C LEU A 11 -0.10 -20.56 -23.22
N LEU A 12 -0.17 -20.54 -21.90
CA LEU A 12 0.77 -19.80 -21.04
C LEU A 12 2.20 -20.31 -21.26
N HIS A 13 2.40 -21.63 -21.25
CA HIS A 13 3.69 -22.25 -21.51
C HIS A 13 4.23 -21.88 -22.90
N ARG A 14 3.41 -22.01 -23.95
CA ARG A 14 3.79 -21.63 -25.32
C ARG A 14 4.17 -20.15 -25.44
N LEU A 15 3.45 -19.26 -24.75
CA LEU A 15 3.75 -17.83 -24.74
C LEU A 15 5.07 -17.50 -24.05
N LYS A 16 5.37 -18.14 -22.91
CA LYS A 16 6.64 -17.96 -22.20
C LYS A 16 7.83 -18.40 -23.04
N GLN A 17 7.65 -19.42 -23.90
CA GLN A 17 8.69 -19.91 -24.82
C GLN A 17 8.79 -19.10 -26.12
N HIS A 18 7.89 -18.14 -26.37
CA HIS A 18 7.86 -17.42 -27.65
C HIS A 18 9.04 -16.42 -27.73
N PRO A 19 9.85 -16.41 -28.81
CA PRO A 19 11.05 -15.56 -28.92
C PRO A 19 10.76 -14.06 -28.81
N ARG A 20 9.54 -13.64 -29.17
CA ARG A 20 9.07 -12.25 -29.12
C ARG A 20 8.13 -11.97 -27.95
N PHE A 21 8.14 -12.82 -26.92
CA PHE A 21 7.29 -12.70 -25.74
C PHE A 21 7.25 -11.27 -25.16
N HIS A 22 8.41 -10.64 -24.98
CA HIS A 22 8.49 -9.27 -24.49
C HIS A 22 7.78 -8.27 -25.42
N GLN A 23 7.96 -8.38 -26.73
CA GLN A 23 7.29 -7.48 -27.70
C GLN A 23 5.76 -7.61 -27.64
N ILE A 24 5.26 -8.82 -27.36
CA ILE A 24 3.83 -9.07 -27.16
C ILE A 24 3.34 -8.30 -25.94
N LEU A 25 4.01 -8.40 -24.79
CA LEU A 25 3.61 -7.66 -23.58
C LEU A 25 3.65 -6.14 -23.80
N TYR A 26 4.70 -5.62 -24.46
CA TYR A 26 4.83 -4.20 -24.77
C TYR A 26 3.99 -3.73 -25.98
N ASN A 27 3.08 -4.55 -26.49
CA ASN A 27 2.15 -4.11 -27.53
C ASN A 27 1.15 -3.08 -26.97
N LYS A 28 0.88 -2.01 -27.73
CA LYS A 28 -0.11 -0.95 -27.39
C LYS A 28 -1.51 -1.50 -27.11
N ALA A 29 -1.85 -2.67 -27.65
CA ALA A 29 -3.12 -3.35 -27.38
C ALA A 29 -3.24 -3.88 -25.94
N PHE A 30 -2.11 -4.17 -25.29
CA PHE A 30 -2.08 -4.83 -23.99
C PHE A 30 -1.69 -3.89 -22.86
N VAL A 31 -0.43 -3.43 -22.87
CA VAL A 31 0.19 -2.79 -21.70
C VAL A 31 0.79 -1.42 -22.04
N ASN A 32 1.31 -1.21 -23.26
CA ASN A 32 2.02 0.00 -23.62
C ASN A 32 1.10 1.23 -23.66
N LYS A 33 1.10 1.93 -22.52
CA LYS A 33 0.40 3.18 -22.25
C LYS A 33 1.38 4.05 -21.47
N GLU A 34 1.66 5.24 -21.99
CA GLU A 34 2.41 6.24 -21.24
C GLU A 34 1.70 6.51 -19.91
N ILE A 35 2.44 6.35 -18.82
CA ILE A 35 2.02 6.72 -17.49
C ILE A 35 2.80 7.96 -17.08
N GLN A 36 2.09 8.95 -16.54
CA GLN A 36 2.74 10.09 -15.91
C GLN A 36 2.89 9.77 -14.43
N VAL A 37 4.10 9.37 -14.02
CA VAL A 37 4.43 9.20 -12.60
C VAL A 37 4.55 10.59 -11.98
N THR A 38 3.73 10.85 -10.97
CA THR A 38 3.69 12.15 -10.28
C THR A 38 4.50 12.13 -8.98
N GLU A 39 4.60 10.98 -8.33
CA GLU A 39 5.39 10.81 -7.11
C GLU A 39 5.88 9.36 -7.00
N TRP A 40 7.15 9.18 -6.63
CA TRP A 40 7.71 7.88 -6.27
C TRP A 40 8.44 8.03 -4.94
N THR A 41 7.99 7.29 -3.94
CA THR A 41 8.62 7.25 -2.60
C THR A 41 9.06 5.84 -2.27
N CYS A 42 10.29 5.67 -1.79
CA CYS A 42 10.80 4.41 -1.26
C CYS A 42 10.98 4.56 0.26
N CYS A 43 10.37 3.67 1.03
CA CYS A 43 10.50 3.66 2.48
C CYS A 43 11.78 2.91 2.87
N ARG A 44 12.59 3.53 3.73
CA ARG A 44 13.83 2.92 4.25
C ARG A 44 13.55 1.81 5.25
N HIS A 45 12.46 1.94 6.01
CA HIS A 45 11.99 0.90 6.92
C HIS A 45 10.60 0.46 6.48
N PHE A 46 10.43 -0.82 6.22
CA PHE A 46 9.14 -1.43 5.89
C PHE A 46 9.00 -2.75 6.64
N ASP A 47 7.76 -3.22 6.77
CA ASP A 47 7.46 -4.46 7.47
C ASP A 47 7.54 -5.64 6.50
N ASP A 48 8.41 -6.61 6.80
CA ASP A 48 8.60 -7.83 6.00
C ASP A 48 8.44 -9.11 6.84
N GLN A 49 8.20 -8.98 8.15
CA GLN A 49 8.13 -10.10 9.10
C GLN A 49 6.73 -10.73 9.19
N LEU A 50 5.71 -10.08 8.63
CA LEU A 50 4.34 -10.59 8.69
C LEU A 50 4.14 -11.72 7.68
N ASP A 51 3.29 -12.67 8.04
CA ASP A 51 2.73 -13.61 7.07
C ASP A 51 1.74 -12.88 6.14
N LYS A 52 1.45 -13.52 5.00
CA LYS A 52 0.58 -12.95 3.95
C LYS A 52 -0.81 -12.57 4.45
N GLU A 53 -1.46 -13.43 5.23
CA GLU A 53 -2.84 -13.23 5.67
C GLU A 53 -2.94 -12.11 6.70
N THR A 54 -1.99 -12.08 7.63
CA THR A 54 -1.88 -10.99 8.59
C THR A 54 -1.58 -9.66 7.89
N LEU A 55 -0.67 -9.64 6.92
CA LEU A 55 -0.38 -8.45 6.14
C LEU A 55 -1.63 -7.92 5.41
N ILE A 56 -2.35 -8.78 4.68
CA ILE A 56 -3.57 -8.41 3.96
C ILE A 56 -4.62 -7.83 4.90
N ARG A 57 -4.84 -8.46 6.07
CA ARG A 57 -5.80 -7.96 7.08
C ARG A 57 -5.41 -6.58 7.59
N GLN A 58 -4.12 -6.36 7.85
CA GLN A 58 -3.62 -5.08 8.36
C GLN A 58 -3.71 -3.97 7.30
N ILE A 59 -3.35 -4.26 6.04
CA ILE A 59 -3.52 -3.32 4.91
C ILE A 59 -4.99 -2.90 4.80
N SER A 60 -5.91 -3.87 4.76
CA SER A 60 -7.35 -3.59 4.63
C SER A 60 -7.87 -2.70 5.76
N ARG A 61 -7.49 -2.98 7.02
CA ARG A 61 -7.86 -2.16 8.18
C ARG A 61 -7.31 -0.74 8.10
N GLN A 62 -6.03 -0.61 7.75
CA GLN A 62 -5.39 0.69 7.60
C GLN A 62 -6.07 1.53 6.49
N LYS A 63 -6.36 0.92 5.35
CA LYS A 63 -6.97 1.60 4.20
C LYS A 63 -8.43 1.96 4.44
N ALA A 64 -9.19 1.13 5.14
CA ALA A 64 -10.56 1.44 5.53
C ALA A 64 -10.66 2.70 6.42
N ARG A 65 -9.60 2.99 7.20
CA ARG A 65 -9.52 4.16 8.08
C ARG A 65 -8.89 5.38 7.42
N SER A 66 -8.21 5.21 6.30
CA SER A 66 -7.56 6.28 5.56
C SER A 66 -8.61 7.09 4.79
N GLY A 67 -9.43 7.87 5.50
CA GLY A 67 -10.32 8.86 4.90
C GLY A 67 -9.54 9.99 4.21
N ARG A 68 -10.25 10.88 3.51
CA ARG A 68 -9.63 12.08 2.92
C ARG A 68 -8.92 12.88 4.02
N ILE A 69 -7.61 13.04 3.87
CA ILE A 69 -6.78 13.72 4.84
C ILE A 69 -6.74 15.22 4.49
N PRO A 70 -7.34 16.11 5.31
CA PRO A 70 -7.23 17.54 5.06
C PRO A 70 -5.83 18.03 5.42
N GLY A 71 -5.16 18.66 4.45
CA GLY A 71 -3.89 19.35 4.61
C GLY A 71 -2.67 18.44 4.47
N GLN A 72 -1.79 18.77 3.52
CA GLN A 72 -0.43 18.23 3.53
C GLN A 72 0.39 19.00 4.55
N LEU A 73 0.97 18.28 5.51
CA LEU A 73 1.96 18.84 6.41
C LEU A 73 3.26 19.10 5.64
N PRO A 74 4.07 20.10 6.05
CA PRO A 74 5.36 20.34 5.44
C PRO A 74 6.23 19.08 5.46
N LYS A 75 6.78 18.71 4.30
CA LYS A 75 7.61 17.49 4.16
C LYS A 75 8.96 17.62 4.88
N ASP A 76 9.41 18.84 5.17
CA ASP A 76 10.66 19.14 5.86
C ASP A 76 10.53 19.23 7.40
N LEU A 77 9.34 18.95 7.93
CA LEU A 77 9.09 18.97 9.38
C LEU A 77 9.88 17.85 10.08
N GLN A 78 10.73 18.22 11.03
CA GLN A 78 11.50 17.28 11.84
C GLN A 78 10.60 16.69 12.93
N ILE A 79 10.69 15.37 13.18
CA ILE A 79 9.95 14.74 14.27
C ILE A 79 10.87 14.53 15.47
N VAL A 80 10.49 15.13 16.59
CA VAL A 80 11.19 14.97 17.87
C VAL A 80 10.33 14.10 18.79
N LEU A 81 10.96 13.02 19.27
CA LEU A 81 10.42 12.13 20.30
C LEU A 81 11.36 12.19 21.49
N ASP A 82 10.82 12.54 22.65
CA ASP A 82 11.51 12.40 23.93
C ASP A 82 11.32 10.99 24.52
N PHE A 83 12.02 10.72 25.62
CA PHE A 83 11.92 9.43 26.32
C PHE A 83 10.52 9.17 26.88
N HIS A 84 9.80 10.21 27.30
CA HIS A 84 8.44 10.08 27.84
C HIS A 84 7.47 9.58 26.77
N ALA A 85 7.46 10.21 25.60
CA ALA A 85 6.66 9.81 24.45
C ALA A 85 6.99 8.37 24.03
N PHE A 86 8.28 8.01 23.94
CA PHE A 86 8.70 6.64 23.62
C PHE A 86 8.20 5.61 24.65
N ARG A 87 8.27 5.92 25.94
CA ARG A 87 7.73 5.04 26.99
C ARG A 87 6.22 4.87 26.84
N ARG A 88 5.48 5.96 26.61
CA ARG A 88 4.02 5.93 26.39
C ARG A 88 3.62 5.14 25.16
N TRP A 89 4.42 5.17 24.09
CA TRP A 89 4.20 4.32 22.92
C TRP A 89 4.19 2.84 23.30
N ASN A 90 5.22 2.40 24.01
CA ASN A 90 5.37 1.02 24.45
C ASN A 90 4.27 0.57 25.43
N GLU A 91 3.79 1.48 26.28
CA GLU A 91 2.71 1.22 27.23
C GLU A 91 1.30 1.17 26.60
N ARG A 92 1.08 1.80 25.43
CA ARG A 92 -0.28 2.11 24.94
C ARG A 92 -0.56 1.83 23.46
N ILE A 93 0.46 1.56 22.66
CA ILE A 93 0.32 1.41 21.20
C ILE A 93 0.83 0.05 20.76
N SER A 94 2.13 -0.16 20.86
CA SER A 94 2.77 -1.43 20.53
C SER A 94 4.20 -1.45 21.06
N PRO A 95 4.75 -2.64 21.33
CA PRO A 95 6.17 -2.78 21.61
C PRO A 95 7.03 -2.20 20.47
N CYS A 96 8.04 -1.44 20.83
CA CYS A 96 9.08 -0.91 19.95
C CYS A 96 10.38 -0.87 20.75
N THR A 97 11.40 -1.56 20.26
CA THR A 97 12.66 -1.77 20.99
C THR A 97 13.54 -0.52 21.00
N ASP A 98 13.39 0.37 20.03
CA ASP A 98 14.30 1.48 19.81
C ASP A 98 13.54 2.78 19.45
N ILE A 99 13.90 3.86 20.14
CA ILE A 99 13.35 5.20 19.91
C ILE A 99 13.74 5.75 18.53
N HIS A 100 14.93 5.40 18.01
CA HIS A 100 15.37 5.84 16.69
C HIS A 100 14.56 5.16 15.60
N LEU A 101 14.32 3.85 15.72
CA LEU A 101 13.39 3.12 14.85
C LEU A 101 11.98 3.75 14.86
N LEU A 102 11.44 4.06 16.04
CA LEU A 102 10.13 4.71 16.14
C LEU A 102 10.13 6.07 15.45
N ARG A 103 11.15 6.91 15.70
CA ARG A 103 11.29 8.23 15.08
C ARG A 103 11.36 8.14 13.55
N SER A 104 12.19 7.25 13.01
CA SER A 104 12.32 7.02 11.57
C SER A 104 11.01 6.53 10.95
N ARG A 105 10.25 5.71 11.66
CA ARG A 105 8.91 5.26 11.22
C ARG A 105 7.91 6.41 11.21
N MET A 106 7.91 7.26 12.25
CA MET A 106 7.05 8.44 12.32
C MET A 106 7.32 9.41 11.16
N ILE A 107 8.58 9.63 10.79
CA ILE A 107 8.96 10.51 9.68
C ILE A 107 8.39 9.97 8.37
N GLN A 108 8.52 8.67 8.12
CA GLN A 108 7.96 8.03 6.93
C GLN A 108 6.43 8.11 6.92
N LEU A 109 5.76 7.92 8.07
CA LEU A 109 4.31 8.08 8.17
C LEU A 109 3.87 9.52 7.85
N LEU A 110 4.62 10.52 8.30
CA LEU A 110 4.39 11.93 7.98
C LEU A 110 4.55 12.18 6.47
N HIS A 111 5.64 11.70 5.86
CA HIS A 111 5.88 11.84 4.42
C HIS A 111 4.83 11.14 3.55
N LEU A 112 4.31 10.01 4.03
CA LEU A 112 3.19 9.31 3.40
C LEU A 112 1.83 10.02 3.62
N GLY A 113 1.81 11.15 4.34
CA GLY A 113 0.62 11.93 4.63
C GLY A 113 -0.32 11.26 5.63
N ARG A 114 0.15 10.28 6.41
CA ARG A 114 -0.67 9.47 7.32
C ARG A 114 -0.83 10.07 8.72
N VAL A 115 -0.18 11.20 8.96
CA VAL A 115 -0.25 11.98 10.19
C VAL A 115 -1.16 13.18 9.95
N GLN A 116 -2.14 13.34 10.84
CA GLN A 116 -3.04 14.49 10.87
C GLN A 116 -2.81 15.29 12.13
N LEU A 117 -2.78 16.61 12.01
CA LEU A 117 -2.61 17.52 13.12
C LEU A 117 -3.86 18.39 13.29
N SER A 118 -4.40 18.44 14.50
CA SER A 118 -5.42 19.40 14.90
C SER A 118 -4.75 20.64 15.48
N PRO A 119 -5.23 21.87 15.21
CA PRO A 119 -4.69 23.11 15.77
C PRO A 119 -4.64 23.14 17.31
N LYS A 120 -5.38 22.26 17.99
CA LYS A 120 -5.45 22.17 19.45
C LYS A 120 -4.33 21.33 20.10
N GLY A 121 -3.24 21.07 19.38
CA GLY A 121 -2.12 20.26 19.88
C GLY A 121 -2.36 18.75 19.93
N TRP A 122 -3.32 18.24 19.14
CA TRP A 122 -3.64 16.80 19.07
C TRP A 122 -3.45 16.26 17.66
N GLY A 123 -2.81 15.11 17.53
CA GLY A 123 -2.58 14.47 16.25
C GLY A 123 -3.08 13.03 16.19
N LEU A 124 -3.35 12.58 14.97
CA LEU A 124 -3.78 11.21 14.66
C LEU A 124 -2.87 10.60 13.61
N ILE A 125 -2.49 9.34 13.81
CA ILE A 125 -1.84 8.51 12.79
C ILE A 125 -2.85 7.46 12.35
N ASP A 126 -3.08 7.32 11.04
CA ASP A 126 -3.99 6.31 10.46
C ASP A 126 -5.41 6.32 11.04
N GLN A 127 -5.87 7.47 11.56
CA GLN A 127 -7.12 7.60 12.30
C GLN A 127 -7.26 6.60 13.48
N ASP A 128 -6.15 6.16 14.05
CA ASP A 128 -6.16 5.17 15.13
C ASP A 128 -5.26 5.57 16.30
N ILE A 129 -4.05 6.08 16.05
CA ILE A 129 -3.12 6.42 17.12
C ILE A 129 -3.26 7.90 17.46
N LEU A 130 -3.70 8.20 18.67
CA LEU A 130 -3.84 9.56 19.19
C LEU A 130 -2.59 9.98 19.96
N PHE A 131 -2.10 11.19 19.68
CA PHE A 131 -0.94 11.76 20.35
C PHE A 131 -1.12 13.26 20.62
N GLY A 132 -0.45 13.75 21.67
CA GLY A 132 -0.33 15.18 21.97
C GLY A 132 0.98 15.71 21.39
N TYR A 133 0.94 16.91 20.82
CA TYR A 133 2.10 17.53 20.18
C TYR A 133 2.13 19.04 20.37
N LYS A 134 3.33 19.61 20.18
CA LYS A 134 3.54 21.02 19.90
C LYS A 134 4.41 21.19 18.67
N ILE A 135 4.22 22.27 17.93
CA ILE A 135 5.12 22.67 16.84
C ILE A 135 5.98 23.81 17.38
N SER A 136 7.29 23.69 17.22
CA SER A 136 8.26 24.75 17.46
C SER A 136 9.16 24.83 16.25
N ASP A 137 9.25 26.02 15.63
CA ASP A 137 10.01 26.24 14.40
C ASP A 137 9.60 25.25 13.28
N ARG A 138 10.49 24.33 12.91
CA ARG A 138 10.24 23.25 11.94
C ARG A 138 10.17 21.86 12.58
N SER A 139 9.94 21.81 13.90
CA SER A 139 9.93 20.57 14.66
C SER A 139 8.53 20.24 15.18
N LEU A 140 8.03 19.06 14.79
CA LEU A 140 6.90 18.39 15.43
C LEU A 140 7.39 17.64 16.67
N ILE A 141 7.17 18.25 17.83
CA ILE A 141 7.56 17.67 19.11
C ILE A 141 6.36 16.89 19.64
N ILE A 142 6.43 15.56 19.56
CA ILE A 142 5.40 14.69 20.12
C ILE A 142 5.67 14.55 21.61
N GLN A 143 4.77 15.10 22.42
CA GLN A 143 4.92 15.16 23.86
C GLN A 143 4.47 13.86 24.52
N THR A 144 3.43 13.21 23.99
CA THR A 144 2.89 11.99 24.58
C THR A 144 2.02 11.21 23.60
N PHE A 145 1.97 9.89 23.77
CA PHE A 145 1.00 9.04 23.09
C PHE A 145 -0.13 8.66 24.04
N ILE A 146 -1.37 8.88 23.59
CA ILE A 146 -2.56 8.57 24.38
C ILE A 146 -2.98 7.12 24.19
N GLY A 147 -2.85 6.57 22.99
CA GLY A 147 -3.12 5.17 22.69
C GLY A 147 -3.77 4.96 21.33
N ARG A 148 -4.24 3.73 21.11
CA ARG A 148 -5.01 3.34 19.92
C ARG A 148 -6.51 3.45 20.19
N ILE A 149 -7.24 4.14 19.33
CA ILE A 149 -8.71 4.21 19.35
C ILE A 149 -9.30 2.80 19.22
N SER A 150 -8.69 1.94 18.42
CA SER A 150 -9.10 0.54 18.28
C SER A 150 -8.91 -0.34 19.52
N LEU A 151 -8.11 0.09 20.49
CA LEU A 151 -7.96 -0.58 21.79
C LEU A 151 -8.77 0.09 22.89
N ILE A 152 -8.94 1.41 22.80
CA ILE A 152 -9.65 2.22 23.77
C ILE A 152 -10.67 3.08 23.02
N PRO A 153 -11.89 2.55 22.73
CA PRO A 153 -12.89 3.24 21.92
C PRO A 153 -13.32 4.61 22.48
N ALA A 154 -13.19 4.82 23.80
CA ALA A 154 -13.42 6.12 24.43
C ALA A 154 -12.58 7.24 23.80
N LEU A 155 -11.40 6.93 23.24
CA LEU A 155 -10.55 7.90 22.55
C LEU A 155 -11.11 8.39 21.20
N ALA A 156 -12.12 7.72 20.62
CA ALA A 156 -12.77 8.18 19.40
C ALA A 156 -13.37 9.60 19.58
N ASN A 157 -13.84 9.92 20.79
CA ASN A 157 -14.27 11.26 21.16
C ASN A 157 -13.28 11.91 22.14
N TYR A 158 -12.00 11.95 21.77
CA TYR A 158 -10.94 12.49 22.63
C TYR A 158 -11.23 13.91 23.13
N LYS A 159 -11.94 14.74 22.36
CA LYS A 159 -12.35 16.08 22.80
C LYS A 159 -13.30 16.03 24.00
N ALA A 160 -14.23 15.08 24.05
CA ALA A 160 -15.09 14.88 25.21
C ALA A 160 -14.31 14.32 26.39
N VAL A 161 -13.42 13.34 26.15
CA VAL A 161 -12.56 12.75 27.19
C VAL A 161 -11.69 13.83 27.86
N LEU A 162 -11.08 14.72 27.08
CA LEU A 162 -10.25 15.80 27.63
C LEU A 162 -11.05 16.78 28.48
N ARG A 163 -12.26 17.15 28.03
CA ARG A 163 -13.16 18.02 28.80
C ARG A 163 -13.60 17.35 30.10
N PHE A 164 -13.93 16.07 30.03
CA PHE A 164 -14.34 15.29 31.20
C PHE A 164 -13.22 15.16 32.23
N ASN A 165 -12.00 14.80 31.81
CA ASN A 165 -10.86 14.70 32.72
C ASN A 165 -10.53 16.05 33.39
N ALA A 166 -10.68 17.16 32.65
CA ALA A 166 -10.45 18.50 33.18
C ALA A 166 -11.52 18.96 34.18
N SER A 167 -12.77 18.51 34.04
CA SER A 167 -13.89 18.94 34.88
C SER A 167 -14.19 18.03 36.07
N GLN A 168 -13.94 16.73 35.94
CA GLN A 168 -14.31 15.74 36.96
C GLN A 168 -13.13 15.22 37.79
N ASN A 169 -11.89 15.61 37.46
CA ASN A 169 -10.65 15.02 38.02
C ASN A 169 -10.55 13.48 37.90
N ASP A 170 -11.48 12.86 37.19
CA ASP A 170 -11.49 11.43 36.92
C ASP A 170 -10.49 11.13 35.81
N ARG A 171 -9.65 10.12 36.03
CA ARG A 171 -8.59 9.73 35.11
C ARG A 171 -9.09 8.54 34.32
N LEU A 172 -9.41 8.77 33.04
CA LEU A 172 -9.70 7.68 32.11
C LEU A 172 -8.60 6.59 32.21
N ASN A 173 -9.01 5.36 32.48
CA ASN A 173 -8.08 4.24 32.54
C ASN A 173 -7.58 3.90 31.13
N LEU A 174 -6.33 4.27 30.86
CA LEU A 174 -5.64 4.00 29.59
C LEU A 174 -4.73 2.76 29.67
N TYR A 175 -4.88 1.93 30.70
CA TYR A 175 -4.10 0.71 30.85
C TYR A 175 -4.45 -0.30 29.75
N ILE A 176 -3.41 -0.86 29.14
CA ILE A 176 -3.55 -1.94 28.16
C ILE A 176 -2.79 -3.16 28.70
N PRO A 177 -3.46 -4.31 28.88
CA PRO A 177 -2.81 -5.54 29.27
C PRO A 177 -1.62 -5.91 28.35
N ALA A 178 -0.52 -6.36 28.95
CA ALA A 178 0.71 -6.66 28.23
C ALA A 178 0.54 -7.71 27.11
N ASN A 179 -0.34 -8.70 27.31
CA ASN A 179 -0.69 -9.71 26.30
C ASN A 179 -1.39 -9.09 25.08
N LEU A 180 -2.22 -8.06 25.26
CA LEU A 180 -2.87 -7.33 24.16
C LEU A 180 -1.87 -6.42 23.44
N LEU A 181 -0.98 -5.74 24.19
CA LEU A 181 0.10 -4.93 23.61
C LEU A 181 1.04 -5.77 22.73
N LYS A 182 1.45 -6.95 23.20
CA LYS A 182 2.32 -7.87 22.44
C LYS A 182 1.71 -8.34 21.12
N ARG A 183 0.37 -8.29 20.97
CA ARG A 183 -0.35 -8.62 19.73
C ARG A 183 -0.49 -7.42 18.78
N GLN A 184 -0.10 -6.21 19.22
CA GLN A 184 -0.15 -5.03 18.38
C GLN A 184 1.07 -4.96 17.46
N HIS A 185 0.84 -4.49 16.24
CA HIS A 185 1.89 -4.22 15.28
C HIS A 185 2.10 -2.71 15.16
N LEU A 186 3.33 -2.31 14.85
CA LEU A 186 3.63 -0.94 14.42
C LEU A 186 2.77 -0.57 13.19
N PRO A 187 2.46 0.73 12.97
CA PRO A 187 1.77 1.15 11.76
C PRO A 187 2.53 0.67 10.52
N LEU A 188 1.88 -0.10 9.67
CA LEU A 188 2.55 -0.73 8.53
C LEU A 188 3.18 0.30 7.62
N LEU A 189 4.39 0.08 7.12
CA LEU A 189 4.97 0.90 6.05
C LEU A 189 5.10 0.09 4.76
N PRO A 190 4.64 0.60 3.60
CA PRO A 190 4.93 -0.03 2.32
C PRO A 190 6.42 0.11 2.02
N ARG A 191 7.01 -0.85 1.29
CA ARG A 191 8.37 -0.73 0.76
C ARG A 191 8.49 0.48 -0.17
N GLU A 192 7.46 0.73 -0.95
CA GLU A 192 7.42 1.82 -1.92
C GLU A 192 5.98 2.23 -2.24
N VAL A 193 5.85 3.48 -2.68
CA VAL A 193 4.60 4.10 -3.08
C VAL A 193 4.82 4.82 -4.39
N VAL A 194 4.03 4.49 -5.40
CA VAL A 194 4.05 5.14 -6.71
C VAL A 194 2.68 5.77 -6.97
N LYS A 195 2.65 7.08 -7.16
CA LYS A 195 1.46 7.81 -7.63
C LYS A 195 1.62 8.14 -9.10
N PHE A 196 0.58 7.85 -9.88
CA PHE A 196 0.61 8.08 -11.32
C PHE A 196 -0.78 8.37 -11.86
N ALA A 197 -0.85 9.15 -12.92
CA ALA A 197 -2.08 9.48 -13.60
C ALA A 197 -2.29 8.57 -14.83
N GLY A 198 -3.53 8.10 -14.99
CA GLY A 198 -4.02 7.68 -16.30
C GLY A 198 -4.87 8.79 -16.92
N THR A 199 -5.53 8.45 -18.03
CA THR A 199 -6.35 9.41 -18.79
C THR A 199 -7.49 10.04 -17.99
N ARG A 200 -8.09 9.30 -17.03
CA ARG A 200 -9.26 9.77 -16.25
C ARG A 200 -9.11 9.58 -14.74
N ASN A 201 -8.17 8.74 -14.32
CA ASN A 201 -8.07 8.28 -12.94
C ASN A 201 -6.67 8.58 -12.41
N GLN A 202 -6.59 8.90 -11.12
CA GLN A 202 -5.33 8.91 -10.39
C GLN A 202 -5.17 7.59 -9.65
N TYR A 203 -3.96 7.06 -9.67
CA TYR A 203 -3.61 5.79 -9.06
C TYR A 203 -2.54 6.01 -8.01
N GLN A 204 -2.65 5.25 -6.92
CA GLN A 204 -1.58 5.08 -5.94
C GLN A 204 -1.37 3.59 -5.73
N LEU A 205 -0.19 3.10 -6.10
CA LEU A 205 0.21 1.71 -5.93
C LEU A 205 1.23 1.63 -4.80
N GLU A 206 0.94 0.83 -3.79
CA GLU A 206 1.83 0.59 -2.66
C GLU A 206 2.28 -0.87 -2.64
N GLU A 207 3.58 -1.12 -2.55
CA GLU A 207 4.13 -2.45 -2.44
C GLU A 207 4.41 -2.78 -0.97
N TYR A 208 3.87 -3.89 -0.49
CA TYR A 208 4.16 -4.45 0.83
C TYR A 208 4.84 -5.80 0.68
N ARG A 209 5.78 -6.10 1.58
CA ARG A 209 6.52 -7.36 1.58
C ARG A 209 6.03 -8.25 2.73
N TYR A 210 6.05 -9.56 2.52
CA TYR A 210 5.72 -10.54 3.56
C TYR A 210 6.69 -11.71 3.51
N ARG A 211 6.86 -12.38 4.65
CA ARG A 211 7.71 -13.58 4.76
C ARG A 211 6.92 -14.82 4.39
N ARG A 212 7.44 -15.60 3.45
CA ARG A 212 6.90 -16.92 3.06
C ARG A 212 7.44 -17.99 4.01
N LYS A 213 6.82 -19.18 3.96
CA LYS A 213 7.22 -20.34 4.80
C LYS A 213 8.68 -20.79 4.55
N ASP A 214 9.17 -20.59 3.33
CA ASP A 214 10.55 -20.85 2.91
C ASP A 214 11.52 -19.70 3.24
N SER A 215 11.09 -18.72 4.05
CA SER A 215 11.82 -17.48 4.37
C SER A 215 12.07 -16.54 3.19
N SER A 216 11.58 -16.86 1.98
CA SER A 216 11.63 -15.92 0.85
C SER A 216 10.62 -14.78 1.03
N LEU A 217 10.85 -13.65 0.35
CA LEU A 217 9.96 -12.50 0.42
C LEU A 217 8.92 -12.52 -0.70
N GLY A 218 7.65 -12.53 -0.33
CA GLY A 218 6.53 -12.27 -1.23
C GLY A 218 6.18 -10.79 -1.31
N SER A 219 5.30 -10.42 -2.24
CA SER A 219 4.79 -9.05 -2.39
C SER A 219 3.27 -9.04 -2.42
N ILE A 220 2.65 -8.03 -1.80
CA ILE A 220 1.24 -7.69 -1.98
C ILE A 220 1.20 -6.22 -2.37
N PHE A 221 0.43 -5.90 -3.41
CA PHE A 221 0.20 -4.52 -3.80
C PHE A 221 -1.16 -4.04 -3.34
N ALA A 222 -1.21 -2.84 -2.79
CA ALA A 222 -2.46 -2.12 -2.52
C ALA A 222 -2.62 -1.01 -3.56
N LEU A 223 -3.57 -1.19 -4.48
CA LEU A 223 -3.91 -0.21 -5.50
C LEU A 223 -5.11 0.62 -5.03
N THR A 224 -4.90 1.92 -4.83
CA THR A 224 -5.97 2.89 -4.64
C THR A 224 -6.26 3.58 -5.98
N VAL A 225 -7.53 3.59 -6.38
CA VAL A 225 -8.00 4.23 -7.61
C VAL A 225 -8.94 5.37 -7.25
N ASN A 226 -8.53 6.60 -7.57
CA ASN A 226 -9.32 7.81 -7.36
C ASN A 226 -10.02 8.19 -8.68
N GLN A 227 -11.35 8.19 -8.64
CA GLN A 227 -12.25 8.54 -9.75
C GLN A 227 -13.14 9.71 -9.32
N GLY A 228 -12.54 10.89 -9.14
CA GLY A 228 -13.23 12.06 -8.61
C GLY A 228 -13.66 11.85 -7.15
N THR A 229 -14.95 11.63 -6.91
CA THR A 229 -15.50 11.41 -5.56
C THR A 229 -15.35 9.97 -5.07
N GLN A 230 -15.22 9.01 -5.99
CA GLN A 230 -15.11 7.59 -5.64
C GLN A 230 -13.65 7.18 -5.47
N VAL A 231 -13.39 6.47 -4.37
CA VAL A 231 -12.10 5.85 -4.07
C VAL A 231 -12.34 4.36 -3.92
N SER A 232 -11.61 3.54 -4.68
CA SER A 232 -11.65 2.08 -4.54
C SER A 232 -10.27 1.53 -4.21
N LEU A 233 -10.26 0.44 -3.43
CA LEU A 233 -9.06 -0.30 -3.04
C LEU A 233 -9.09 -1.68 -3.70
N ILE A 234 -8.01 -2.03 -4.37
CA ILE A 234 -7.80 -3.36 -4.95
C ILE A 234 -6.50 -3.92 -4.38
N LEU A 235 -6.59 -5.10 -3.75
CA LEU A 235 -5.40 -5.84 -3.34
C LEU A 235 -4.98 -6.77 -4.48
N ILE A 236 -3.70 -6.73 -4.84
CA ILE A 236 -3.13 -7.51 -5.92
C ILE A 236 -2.04 -8.40 -5.33
N ASP A 237 -2.23 -9.70 -5.48
CA ASP A 237 -1.21 -10.69 -5.18
C ASP A 237 -0.59 -11.17 -6.50
N PRO A 238 0.70 -10.89 -6.76
CA PRO A 238 1.33 -11.32 -8.00
C PRO A 238 1.38 -12.84 -8.19
N LEU A 239 1.20 -13.63 -7.12
CA LEU A 239 1.16 -15.10 -7.18
C LEU A 239 -0.24 -15.65 -7.44
N GLN A 240 -1.27 -14.79 -7.45
CA GLN A 240 -2.65 -15.19 -7.71
C GLN A 240 -3.27 -14.23 -8.72
N PRO A 241 -3.66 -14.70 -9.91
CA PRO A 241 -4.26 -13.83 -10.90
C PRO A 241 -5.49 -13.13 -10.31
N PRO A 242 -5.63 -11.81 -10.51
CA PRO A 242 -6.66 -11.06 -9.84
C PRO A 242 -8.01 -11.44 -10.45
N LYS A 243 -9.03 -11.56 -9.59
CA LYS A 243 -10.42 -11.78 -10.04
C LYS A 243 -11.01 -10.58 -10.76
N GLN A 244 -10.39 -9.41 -10.60
CA GLN A 244 -10.80 -8.16 -11.22
C GLN A 244 -9.82 -7.72 -12.29
N LYS A 245 -10.37 -7.21 -13.40
CA LYS A 245 -9.60 -6.63 -14.50
C LYS A 245 -8.90 -5.35 -14.08
N LEU A 246 -7.58 -5.33 -14.17
CA LEU A 246 -6.73 -4.18 -13.91
C LEU A 246 -6.62 -3.24 -15.11
N TYR A 247 -6.31 -1.98 -14.82
CA TYR A 247 -6.06 -0.95 -15.82
C TYR A 247 -4.73 -1.17 -16.53
N ARG A 248 -4.63 -0.79 -17.81
CA ARG A 248 -3.39 -0.94 -18.59
C ARG A 248 -2.19 -0.21 -17.96
N SER A 249 -2.43 0.97 -17.38
CA SER A 249 -1.39 1.74 -16.67
C SER A 249 -0.83 1.00 -15.46
N VAL A 250 -1.69 0.29 -14.71
CA VAL A 250 -1.27 -0.54 -13.58
C VAL A 250 -0.46 -1.73 -14.06
N LEU A 251 -0.94 -2.43 -15.10
CA LEU A 251 -0.22 -3.55 -15.70
C LEU A 251 1.15 -3.12 -16.24
N TYR A 252 1.25 -1.91 -16.80
CA TYR A 252 2.51 -1.37 -17.30
C TYR A 252 3.50 -1.14 -16.16
N LEU A 253 3.05 -0.55 -15.06
CA LEU A 253 3.90 -0.36 -13.90
C LEU A 253 4.34 -1.70 -13.29
N LEU A 254 3.43 -2.69 -13.17
CA LEU A 254 3.78 -4.03 -12.69
C LEU A 254 4.77 -4.74 -13.63
N LEU A 255 4.64 -4.55 -14.94
CA LEU A 255 5.58 -5.09 -15.93
C LEU A 255 6.98 -4.48 -15.75
N LEU A 256 7.09 -3.15 -15.59
CA LEU A 256 8.36 -2.47 -15.33
C LEU A 256 9.04 -2.94 -14.04
N LYS A 257 8.25 -3.43 -13.08
CA LYS A 257 8.74 -3.95 -11.80
C LYS A 257 9.16 -5.43 -11.85
N GLY A 258 9.09 -6.05 -13.02
CA GLY A 258 9.49 -7.44 -13.22
C GLY A 258 8.40 -8.47 -12.96
N TYR A 259 7.13 -8.07 -12.83
CA TYR A 259 6.01 -9.02 -12.66
C TYR A 259 5.43 -9.44 -14.02
N GLN A 260 6.27 -9.90 -14.96
CA GLN A 260 5.84 -10.16 -16.34
C GLN A 260 4.87 -11.35 -16.42
N ASP A 261 5.12 -12.41 -15.65
CA ASP A 261 4.28 -13.60 -15.57
C ASP A 261 2.85 -13.26 -15.14
N PHE A 262 2.72 -12.49 -14.07
CA PHE A 262 1.43 -11.99 -13.59
C PHE A 262 0.69 -11.18 -14.68
N VAL A 263 1.39 -10.27 -15.37
CA VAL A 263 0.79 -9.44 -16.42
C VAL A 263 0.33 -10.29 -17.60
N LEU A 264 1.10 -11.31 -17.98
CA LEU A 264 0.76 -12.26 -19.03
C LEU A 264 -0.50 -13.06 -18.68
N GLU A 265 -0.54 -13.67 -17.50
CA GLU A 265 -1.70 -14.41 -17.00
C GLU A 265 -2.95 -13.53 -16.99
N HIS A 266 -2.81 -12.28 -16.53
CA HIS A 266 -3.90 -11.30 -16.57
C HIS A 266 -4.37 -11.01 -18.01
N ILE A 267 -3.46 -10.84 -18.97
CA ILE A 267 -3.82 -10.62 -20.38
C ILE A 267 -4.53 -11.84 -20.95
N LEU A 268 -4.08 -13.06 -20.62
CA LEU A 268 -4.70 -14.30 -21.05
C LEU A 268 -6.15 -14.36 -20.56
N ILE A 269 -6.39 -14.12 -19.28
CA ILE A 269 -7.74 -14.17 -18.69
C ILE A 269 -8.68 -13.15 -19.35
N TYR A 270 -8.24 -11.90 -19.51
CA TYR A 270 -9.15 -10.81 -19.92
C TYR A 270 -9.08 -10.42 -21.41
N LYS A 271 -8.12 -10.96 -22.17
CA LYS A 271 -7.86 -10.59 -23.58
C LYS A 271 -7.36 -11.76 -24.45
N ALA A 272 -7.65 -13.03 -24.09
CA ALA A 272 -7.24 -14.23 -24.83
C ALA A 272 -7.41 -14.11 -26.36
N ALA A 273 -8.61 -13.74 -26.82
CA ALA A 273 -8.92 -13.67 -28.26
C ALA A 273 -8.05 -12.65 -29.01
N LYS A 274 -7.68 -11.53 -28.38
CA LYS A 274 -6.78 -10.53 -29.00
C LYS A 274 -5.34 -11.05 -29.06
N LEU A 275 -4.93 -11.82 -28.06
CA LEU A 275 -3.63 -12.44 -28.00
C LEU A 275 -3.47 -13.51 -29.09
N GLN A 276 -4.44 -14.40 -29.23
CA GLN A 276 -4.45 -15.41 -30.29
C GLN A 276 -4.38 -14.79 -31.69
N LYS A 277 -5.15 -13.71 -31.94
CA LYS A 277 -5.08 -12.97 -33.22
C LYS A 277 -3.71 -12.35 -33.48
N LEU A 278 -3.00 -11.89 -32.45
CA LEU A 278 -1.66 -11.33 -32.59
C LEU A 278 -0.61 -12.42 -32.86
N LEU A 279 -0.71 -13.56 -32.18
CA LEU A 279 0.15 -14.72 -32.43
C LEU A 279 -0.02 -15.23 -33.86
N ALA A 280 -1.26 -15.46 -34.30
CA ALA A 280 -1.55 -15.91 -35.66
C ALA A 280 -1.02 -14.95 -36.75
N LYS A 281 -1.00 -13.64 -36.48
CA LYS A 281 -0.40 -12.64 -37.39
C LYS A 281 1.12 -12.68 -37.42
N GLN A 282 1.77 -13.07 -36.32
CA GLN A 282 3.22 -13.18 -36.24
C GLN A 282 3.74 -14.50 -36.81
N ASP A 283 2.95 -15.57 -36.71
CA ASP A 283 3.24 -16.89 -37.28
C ASP A 283 2.94 -16.96 -38.79
N ALA A 284 2.17 -16.01 -39.32
CA ALA A 284 1.93 -15.91 -40.76
C ALA A 284 3.27 -15.68 -41.48
N PRO A 285 3.69 -16.58 -42.40
CA PRO A 285 4.98 -16.45 -43.06
C PRO A 285 5.07 -15.10 -43.78
N SER A 286 6.17 -14.38 -43.56
CA SER A 286 6.50 -13.07 -44.12
C SER A 286 6.48 -13.00 -45.67
N SER A 287 6.16 -14.09 -46.35
CA SER A 287 6.17 -14.27 -47.80
C SER A 287 5.04 -13.53 -48.53
N LEU A 288 3.99 -13.06 -47.84
CA LEU A 288 2.90 -12.29 -48.48
C LEU A 288 3.14 -10.77 -48.56
N LEU A 289 4.25 -10.25 -48.02
CA LEU A 289 4.62 -8.83 -48.12
C LEU A 289 5.71 -8.52 -49.15
N LYS A 290 6.12 -9.50 -49.98
CA LYS A 290 7.08 -9.30 -51.09
C LYS A 290 6.43 -9.18 -52.48
N ARG A 291 5.14 -8.90 -52.58
CA ARG A 291 4.44 -8.67 -53.87
C ARG A 291 3.76 -7.31 -53.93
N ILE A 292 4.43 -6.25 -53.50
CA ILE A 292 4.16 -4.86 -53.94
C ILE A 292 5.50 -4.11 -53.93
N ILE A 293 6.34 -4.38 -54.93
CA ILE A 293 7.25 -3.41 -55.56
C ILE A 293 7.14 -3.70 -57.06
#